data_AF-A0A0B2RN04-F1
#
_entry.id   AF-A0A0B2RN04-F1
#
_cell.length_a   1.000
_cell.length_b   1.000
_cell.length_c   1.000
_cell.angle_alpha   90.00
_cell.angle_beta   90.00
_cell.angle_gamma   90.00
#
_symmetry.space_group_name_H-M   'P 1'
#
loop_
_entity.id
_entity.type
_entity.pdbx_description
1 polymer ?
#
loop_
_entity_poly.entity_id
_entity_poly.type
_entity_poly.pdbx_seq_one_letter_code
_entity_poly.pdbx_strand_id
1 'polypeptide(L)' 'HGDKIEDVKVIEKILRLMTSKFNYVVCSIEESKNLDQLSIDELQGSLLVHEHKLIEQDNEVQALKA' A
#
# COMPACT_ATOMS: atom_id res chain seq x y z
N HIS A 1 -14.40 -14.69 -13.14
CA HIS A 1 -13.15 -15.21 -12.57
C HIS A 1 -12.07 -14.37 -13.19
N GLY A 2 -11.51 -13.41 -12.45
CA GLY A 2 -10.49 -12.49 -12.97
C GLY A 2 -9.23 -13.25 -13.32
N ASP A 3 -8.60 -12.90 -14.44
CA ASP A 3 -7.32 -13.47 -14.80
C ASP A 3 -6.26 -12.96 -13.80
N LYS A 4 -5.66 -13.87 -13.04
CA LYS A 4 -4.61 -13.53 -12.05
C LYS A 4 -3.47 -12.69 -12.65
N ILE A 5 -3.19 -12.89 -13.94
CA ILE A 5 -2.17 -12.14 -14.69
C ILE A 5 -2.58 -10.66 -14.86
N GLU A 6 -3.88 -10.37 -14.99
CA GLU A 6 -4.36 -8.98 -15.01
C GLU A 6 -4.25 -8.34 -13.62
N ASP A 7 -4.62 -9.07 -12.56
CA ASP A 7 -4.53 -8.57 -11.19
C ASP A 7 -3.10 -8.19 -10.81
N VAL A 8 -2.12 -9.04 -11.13
CA VAL A 8 -0.69 -8.75 -10.91
C VAL A 8 -0.27 -7.48 -11.63
N LYS A 9 -0.65 -7.30 -12.91
CA LYS A 9 -0.32 -6.08 -13.67
C LYS A 9 -0.97 -4.83 -13.10
N VAL A 10 -2.18 -4.96 -12.55
CA VAL A 10 -2.87 -3.85 -11.87
C VAL A 10 -2.13 -3.49 -10.58
N ILE A 11 -1.76 -4.49 -9.78
CA ILE A 11 -0.99 -4.31 -8.54
C ILE A 11 0.37 -3.65 -8.85
N GLU A 12 1.10 -4.10 -9.85
CA GLU A 12 2.38 -3.49 -10.28
C GLU A 12 2.21 -2.02 -10.68
N LYS A 13 1.14 -1.69 -11.43
CA LYS A 13 0.84 -0.30 -11.80
C LYS A 13 0.51 0.57 -10.58
N ILE A 14 -0.25 0.03 -9.62
CA ILE A 14 -0.59 0.74 -8.38
C ILE A 14 0.69 1.03 -7.59
N LEU A 15 1.51 0.00 -7.34
CA LEU A 15 2.78 0.13 -6.62
C LEU A 15 3.71 1.14 -7.28
N ARG A 16 3.81 1.13 -8.62
CA ARG A 16 4.61 2.10 -9.38
C ARG A 16 4.08 3.54 -9.30
N LEU A 17 2.77 3.74 -9.14
CA LEU A 17 2.14 5.05 -9.02
C LEU A 17 2.14 5.59 -7.59
N MET A 18 2.42 4.76 -6.60
CA MET A 18 2.47 5.20 -5.21
C MET A 18 3.59 6.23 -5.00
N THR A 19 3.27 7.28 -4.24
CA THR A 19 4.21 8.35 -3.92
C THR A 19 5.23 7.89 -2.87
N SER A 20 6.34 8.62 -2.74
CA SER A 20 7.43 8.32 -1.79
C SER A 20 6.99 8.15 -0.33
N LYS A 21 5.84 8.71 0.05
CA LYS A 21 5.21 8.55 1.37
C LYS A 21 4.87 7.09 1.70
N PHE A 22 4.70 6.24 0.68
CA PHE A 22 4.38 4.81 0.83
C PHE A 22 5.55 3.89 0.46
N ASN A 23 6.77 4.43 0.29
CA ASN A 23 7.94 3.63 -0.09
C ASN A 23 8.17 2.42 0.84
N TYR A 24 7.92 2.58 2.14
CA TYR A 24 8.03 1.46 3.10
C TYR A 24 7.05 0.32 2.79
N VAL A 25 5.82 0.65 2.41
CA VAL A 25 4.79 -0.33 2.05
C VAL A 25 5.15 -1.02 0.75
N VAL A 26 5.60 -0.26 -0.27
CA VAL A 26 6.05 -0.81 -1.54
C VAL A 26 7.22 -1.77 -1.35
N CYS A 27 8.28 -1.35 -0.64
CA CYS A 27 9.43 -2.20 -0.33
C CYS A 27 9.02 -3.48 0.40
N SER A 28 8.14 -3.38 1.41
CA SER A 28 7.68 -4.55 2.17
C SER A 28 6.91 -5.55 1.29
N ILE A 29 6.11 -5.06 0.34
CA ILE A 29 5.36 -5.89 -0.61
C ILE A 29 6.30 -6.57 -1.61
N GLU A 30 7.25 -5.82 -2.18
CA GLU A 30 8.27 -6.34 -3.10
C GLU A 30 9.19 -7.38 -2.42
N GLU A 31 9.55 -7.16 -1.15
CA GLU A 31 10.42 -8.04 -0.37
C GLU A 31 9.71 -9.32 0.12
N SER A 32 8.41 -9.24 0.48
CA SER A 32 7.67 -10.39 1.00
C SER A 32 7.31 -11.45 -0.05
N LYS A 33 7.52 -11.14 -1.34
CA LYS A 33 7.45 -12.05 -2.49
C LYS A 33 6.20 -12.95 -2.52
N ASN A 34 5.11 -12.42 -3.10
CA ASN A 34 4.24 -13.11 -4.06
C ASN A 34 3.11 -12.15 -4.48
N LEU A 35 3.38 -11.27 -5.45
CA LEU A 35 2.31 -10.49 -6.09
C LEU A 35 1.26 -11.42 -6.73
N ASP A 36 1.66 -12.62 -7.14
CA ASP A 36 0.79 -13.67 -7.70
C ASP A 36 -0.23 -14.26 -6.71
N GLN A 37 -0.01 -14.05 -5.41
CA GLN A 37 -0.92 -14.49 -4.34
C GLN A 37 -1.69 -13.33 -3.71
N LEU A 38 -1.28 -12.09 -4.00
CA LEU A 38 -1.91 -10.89 -3.48
C LEU A 38 -3.14 -10.53 -4.33
N SER A 39 -4.29 -10.39 -3.70
CA SER A 39 -5.47 -9.85 -4.37
C SER A 39 -5.49 -8.32 -4.34
N ILE A 40 -6.20 -7.72 -5.30
CA ILE A 40 -6.42 -6.26 -5.34
C ILE A 40 -7.11 -5.78 -4.05
N ASP A 41 -8.07 -6.55 -3.53
CA ASP A 41 -8.81 -6.20 -2.31
C ASP A 41 -7.89 -6.18 -1.07
N GLU A 42 -6.98 -7.16 -0.95
CA GLU A 42 -6.00 -7.21 0.14
C GLU A 42 -5.00 -6.05 0.06
N LEU A 43 -4.51 -5.73 -1.15
CA LEU A 43 -3.66 -4.58 -1.37
C LEU A 43 -4.38 -3.30 -0.94
N GLN A 44 -5.61 -3.10 -1.42
CA GLN A 44 -6.39 -1.90 -1.15
C GLN A 44 -6.70 -1.75 0.35
N GLY A 45 -7.06 -2.83 1.03
CA GLY A 45 -7.26 -2.85 2.49
C GLY A 45 -5.98 -2.48 3.26
N SER A 46 -4.83 -3.01 2.84
CA SER A 46 -3.53 -2.71 3.45
C SER A 46 -3.16 -1.23 3.29
N LEU A 47 -3.41 -0.66 2.11
CA LEU A 47 -3.14 0.75 1.82
C LEU A 47 -4.04 1.68 2.63
N LEU A 48 -5.33 1.39 2.74
CA LEU A 48 -6.28 2.20 3.54
C LEU A 48 -5.89 2.23 5.02
N VAL A 49 -5.50 1.09 5.60
CA VAL A 49 -5.05 1.03 7.00
C VAL A 49 -3.77 1.86 7.20
N HIS A 50 -2.84 1.82 6.26
CA HIS A 50 -1.62 2.64 6.33
C HIS A 50 -1.90 4.13 6.16
N GLU A 51 -2.79 4.51 5.26
CA GLU A 51 -3.21 5.89 5.09
C GLU A 51 -3.84 6.45 6.37
N HIS A 52 -4.75 5.70 7.00
CA HIS A 52 -5.36 6.11 8.26
C HIS A 52 -4.32 6.31 9.36
N LYS A 53 -3.39 5.36 9.54
CA LYS A 53 -2.31 5.46 10.52
C LYS A 53 -1.39 6.65 10.25
N LEU A 54 -1.07 6.94 8.99
CA LEU A 54 -0.25 8.09 8.62
C LEU A 54 -0.96 9.42 8.94
N ILE A 55 -2.28 9.48 8.75
CA ILE A 55 -3.09 10.65 9.10
C ILE A 55 -3.12 10.84 10.62
N GLU A 56 -3.35 9.77 11.38
CA GLU A 56 -3.34 9.82 12.85
C GLU A 56 -1.99 10.26 13.41
N GLN A 57 -0.89 9.74 12.86
CA GLN A 57 0.46 10.15 13.24
C GLN A 57 0.73 11.62 12.93
N ASP A 58 0.30 12.13 11.76
CA ASP A 58 0.49 13.54 11.43
C ASP A 58 -0.30 14.46 12.39
N ASN A 59 -1.52 14.06 12.75
CA ASN A 59 -2.33 14.77 13.74
C ASN A 59 -1.71 14.74 15.14
N GLU A 60 -1.18 13.60 15.57
CA GLU A 60 -0.49 13.48 16.87
C GLU A 60 0.79 14.33 16.90
N VAL A 61 1.57 14.32 15.81
CA VAL A 61 2.77 15.16 15.68
C VAL A 61 2.42 16.65 15.70
N GLN A 62 1.29 17.07 15.13
CA GLN A 62 0.83 18.46 15.22
C GLN A 62 0.37 18.83 16.63
N ALA A 63 -0.32 17.94 17.34
CA ALA A 63 -0.75 18.18 18.72
C ALA A 63 0.43 18.28 19.70
N LEU A 64 1.50 17.51 19.49
CA LEU A 64 2.73 17.56 20.31
C LEU A 64 3.61 18.78 20.01
N LYS A 65 3.40 19.46 18.88
CA LYS A 65 4.11 20.68 18.48
C LYS A 65 3.42 21.97 18.92
N ALA A 66 2.23 21.88 19.53
CA ALA A 66 1.43 23.02 20.00
C ALA A 66 1.70 23.37 21.47
#